data_AF-A0A834X6V1-F1
#
_entry.id   AF-A0A834X6V1-F1
#
_cell.length_a   1.000
_cell.length_b   1.000
_cell.length_c   1.000
_cell.angle_alpha   90.00
_cell.angle_beta   90.00
_cell.angle_gamma   90.00
#
_symmetry.space_group_name_H-M   'P 1'
#
loop_
_entity.id
_entity.type
_entity.pdbx_description
1 polymer ?
#
loop_
_entity_poly.entity_id
_entity_poly.type
_entity_poly.pdbx_seq_one_letter_code
_entity_poly.pdbx_strand_id
1 'polypeptide(L)'
;MWLNAGDRNTKYFHRKASQRKEHNSIRRLKDNGGGWHFEEHEIVHILNSHFQDIFSASTLENVEEKGAIWRVGNGSRIHIWEYRWLPYNTCGRVLSERLPNNSCSLVSNLIDHDTHLWDKEIFCSMFLPVEATEILSIPLSWSNMEDKLIWPLEKHNNFSVRSAYHFIHENCMRLLASASTCGISWYKIWCLSVSPKAVWLHSPLGFHPAVNSVDEFYDWLFDRLAKENLEILGWIVVVCWEICFCRNELVFSATHYLPMTLASHAYNFLVEFHSSNPKPNVISVSRIVKWKPPLGSHFKLNVDAARFSVSEWTLGIAIRNSIGQLMLSAAPRISAPPDPTLAEALALRWGLQLATHLGFQEIEVETDCLSLVNIWNDGSNASTLHLIMQDCKNLSHSFQHFQLGHTCRDGNRLAHYIVKDYHNPVSVICFDSFPNSVLSIVQDDVLGSDL
;
A
#
# COMPACT_ATOMS: atom_id res chain seq x y z
N MET A 1 -0.35 14.95 -11.50
CA MET A 1 0.27 15.59 -12.68
C MET A 1 0.70 14.58 -13.74
N TRP A 2 1.34 13.47 -13.37
CA TRP A 2 1.77 12.41 -14.32
C TRP A 2 0.60 11.68 -15.02
N LEU A 3 -0.48 11.39 -14.29
CA LEU A 3 -1.62 10.62 -14.81
C LEU A 3 -2.50 11.39 -15.82
N ASN A 4 -2.56 12.72 -15.76
CA ASN A 4 -3.39 13.53 -16.67
C ASN A 4 -2.65 14.10 -17.89
N ALA A 5 -1.31 14.06 -17.91
CA ALA A 5 -0.53 14.66 -18.99
C ALA A 5 -0.15 13.66 -20.11
N GLY A 6 -0.41 12.36 -19.92
CA GLY A 6 0.03 11.31 -20.83
C GLY A 6 1.56 11.23 -20.92
N ASP A 7 2.05 10.12 -21.48
CA ASP A 7 3.47 9.89 -21.76
C ASP A 7 3.95 10.77 -22.94
N ARG A 8 3.80 12.09 -22.80
CA ARG A 8 4.41 13.04 -23.72
C ARG A 8 5.89 13.08 -23.35
N ASN A 9 6.64 12.21 -24.01
CA ASN A 9 8.09 12.14 -24.03
C ASN A 9 8.65 13.47 -24.61
N THR A 10 8.60 14.54 -23.82
CA THR A 10 8.94 15.89 -24.27
C THR A 10 10.42 15.94 -24.65
N LYS A 11 10.78 16.82 -25.60
CA LYS A 11 12.20 17.06 -25.99
C LYS A 11 13.12 17.30 -24.79
N TYR A 12 12.57 17.85 -23.69
CA TYR A 12 13.26 18.03 -22.43
C TYR A 12 13.72 16.72 -21.79
N PHE A 13 12.82 15.75 -21.64
CA PHE A 13 13.14 14.45 -21.04
C PHE A 13 14.10 13.63 -21.92
N HIS A 14 13.97 13.68 -23.24
CA HIS A 14 14.94 13.05 -24.15
C HIS A 14 16.35 13.63 -23.99
N ARG A 15 16.49 14.95 -23.89
CA ARG A 15 17.79 15.60 -23.68
C ARG A 15 18.41 15.22 -22.32
N LYS A 16 17.61 15.23 -21.24
CA LYS A 16 18.05 14.81 -19.91
C LYS A 16 18.42 13.33 -19.86
N ALA A 17 17.68 12.46 -20.54
CA ALA A 17 18.00 11.03 -20.64
C ALA A 17 19.33 10.78 -21.38
N SER A 18 19.57 11.49 -22.49
CA SER A 18 20.85 11.41 -23.22
C SER A 18 22.03 11.88 -22.38
N GLN A 19 21.88 12.98 -21.63
CA GLN A 19 22.93 13.49 -20.74
C GLN A 19 23.22 12.52 -19.58
N ARG A 20 22.18 11.89 -19.02
CA ARG A 20 22.34 10.82 -18.01
C ARG A 20 23.01 9.57 -18.57
N LYS A 21 22.74 9.20 -19.82
CA LYS A 21 23.39 8.05 -20.48
C LYS A 21 24.90 8.24 -20.56
N GLU A 22 25.36 9.46 -20.86
CA GLU A 22 26.78 9.80 -20.90
C GLU A 22 27.43 9.70 -19.51
N HIS A 23 26.77 10.24 -18.49
CA HIS A 23 27.26 10.22 -17.09
C HIS A 23 27.24 8.83 -16.45
N ASN A 24 26.24 8.00 -16.76
CA ASN A 24 26.07 6.67 -16.19
C ASN A 24 26.83 5.56 -16.95
N SER A 25 27.70 5.94 -17.90
CA SER A 25 28.54 4.98 -18.61
C SER A 25 29.61 4.39 -17.66
N ILE A 26 29.62 3.07 -17.51
CA ILE A 26 30.61 2.37 -16.68
C ILE A 26 31.92 2.34 -17.46
N ARG A 27 32.86 3.22 -17.09
CA ARG A 27 34.19 3.33 -17.75
C ARG A 27 35.28 2.46 -17.13
N ARG A 28 35.06 2.01 -15.89
CA ARG A 28 35.96 1.15 -15.14
C ARG A 28 35.20 0.45 -14.02
N LEU A 29 35.67 -0.73 -13.64
CA LEU A 29 35.12 -1.50 -12.54
C LEU A 29 36.25 -1.96 -11.61
N LYS A 30 35.99 -2.04 -10.31
CA LYS A 30 36.96 -2.53 -9.33
C LYS A 30 36.65 -4.00 -9.02
N ASP A 31 37.64 -4.87 -9.06
CA ASP A 31 37.47 -6.28 -8.72
C ASP A 31 37.44 -6.52 -7.19
N ASN A 32 37.19 -7.77 -6.78
CA ASN A 32 37.18 -8.16 -5.37
C ASN A 32 38.59 -8.12 -4.72
N GLY A 33 39.66 -8.17 -5.53
CA GLY A 33 41.06 -8.04 -5.08
C GLY A 33 41.52 -6.60 -4.88
N GLY A 34 40.70 -5.63 -5.30
CA GLY A 34 40.94 -4.20 -5.18
C GLY A 34 41.59 -3.52 -6.40
N GLY A 35 41.79 -4.25 -7.50
CA GLY A 35 42.32 -3.76 -8.78
C GLY A 35 41.26 -3.06 -9.64
N TRP A 36 41.66 -2.04 -10.40
CA TRP A 36 40.78 -1.32 -11.33
C TRP A 36 40.97 -1.82 -12.77
N HIS A 37 39.87 -2.18 -13.41
CA HIS A 37 39.82 -2.66 -14.79
C HIS A 37 39.12 -1.66 -15.69
N PHE A 38 39.66 -1.47 -16.89
CA PHE A 38 39.24 -0.44 -17.84
C PHE A 38 38.81 -1.03 -19.18
N GLU A 39 39.22 -2.27 -19.48
CA GLU A 39 38.85 -2.92 -20.73
C GLU A 39 37.47 -3.56 -20.63
N GLU A 40 36.67 -3.42 -21.70
CA GLU A 40 35.28 -3.88 -21.73
C GLU A 40 35.17 -5.38 -21.42
N HIS A 41 36.09 -6.19 -21.94
CA HIS A 41 36.09 -7.63 -21.74
C HIS A 41 36.36 -8.03 -20.28
N GLU A 42 37.24 -7.30 -19.58
CA GLU A 42 37.53 -7.50 -18.16
C GLU A 42 36.34 -7.08 -17.29
N ILE A 43 35.74 -5.93 -17.60
CA ILE A 43 34.54 -5.43 -16.90
C ILE A 43 33.40 -6.43 -17.03
N VAL A 44 33.16 -6.97 -18.23
CA VAL A 44 32.15 -8.01 -18.48
C VAL A 44 32.46 -9.28 -17.69
N HIS A 45 33.73 -9.71 -17.64
CA HIS A 45 34.13 -10.88 -16.88
C HIS A 45 33.88 -10.71 -15.38
N ILE A 46 34.25 -9.56 -14.80
CA ILE A 46 34.05 -9.28 -13.37
C ILE A 46 32.56 -9.23 -13.05
N LEU A 47 31.74 -8.57 -13.88
CA LEU A 47 30.29 -8.54 -13.72
C LEU A 47 29.71 -9.95 -13.76
N ASN A 48 30.10 -10.77 -14.74
CA ASN A 48 29.60 -12.14 -14.86
C ASN A 48 30.00 -13.01 -13.66
N SER A 49 31.26 -12.96 -13.22
CA SER A 49 31.72 -13.71 -12.05
C SER A 49 30.98 -13.27 -10.79
N HIS A 50 30.83 -11.96 -10.58
CA HIS A 50 30.12 -11.42 -9.42
C HIS A 50 28.66 -11.89 -9.36
N PHE A 51 27.94 -11.82 -10.48
CA PHE A 51 26.55 -12.28 -10.53
C PHE A 51 26.42 -13.81 -10.47
N GLN A 52 27.38 -14.57 -11.03
CA GLN A 52 27.43 -16.03 -10.88
C GLN A 52 27.60 -16.44 -9.42
N ASP A 53 28.49 -15.76 -8.68
CA ASP A 53 28.70 -16.03 -7.26
C ASP A 53 27.46 -15.70 -6.43
N ILE A 54 26.85 -14.52 -6.66
CA ILE A 54 25.63 -14.08 -5.98
C ILE A 54 24.45 -15.02 -6.27
N PHE A 55 24.33 -15.54 -7.50
CA PHE A 55 23.23 -16.42 -7.91
C PHE A 55 23.61 -17.90 -7.91
N SER A 56 24.62 -18.29 -7.14
CA SER A 56 24.91 -19.70 -6.86
C SER A 56 23.75 -20.37 -6.12
N ALA A 57 23.51 -21.66 -6.39
CA ALA A 57 22.38 -22.41 -5.82
C ALA A 57 22.34 -22.35 -4.28
N SER A 58 23.50 -22.41 -3.62
CA SER A 58 23.62 -22.29 -2.16
C SER A 58 23.19 -20.92 -1.62
N THR A 59 23.42 -19.85 -2.37
CA THR A 59 23.01 -18.49 -1.97
C THR A 59 21.50 -18.32 -2.16
N LEU A 60 20.96 -18.85 -3.27
CA LEU A 60 19.52 -18.81 -3.57
C LEU A 60 18.67 -19.64 -2.61
N GLU A 61 19.08 -20.87 -2.27
CA GLU A 61 18.38 -21.72 -1.28
C GLU A 61 18.29 -21.01 0.08
N ASN A 62 19.40 -20.44 0.55
CA ASN A 62 19.42 -19.63 1.77
C ASN A 62 18.51 -18.40 1.68
N VAL A 63 18.30 -17.83 0.50
CA VAL A 63 17.52 -16.61 0.29
C VAL A 63 16.04 -16.90 0.21
N GLU A 64 15.65 -18.00 -0.42
CA GLU A 64 14.27 -18.49 -0.38
C GLU A 64 13.89 -18.86 1.05
N GLU A 65 14.71 -19.63 1.78
CA GLU A 65 14.46 -19.98 3.18
C GLU A 65 14.41 -18.76 4.12
N LYS A 66 15.26 -17.76 3.88
CA LYS A 66 15.33 -16.54 4.71
C LYS A 66 14.45 -15.41 4.22
N GLY A 67 13.86 -15.47 3.05
CA GLY A 67 13.08 -14.38 2.45
C GLY A 67 11.60 -14.74 2.29
N ALA A 68 11.30 -16.01 2.04
CA ALA A 68 9.93 -16.48 1.90
C ALA A 68 9.19 -16.49 3.25
N ILE A 69 7.88 -16.33 3.18
CA ILE A 69 6.97 -16.33 4.32
C ILE A 69 5.80 -17.25 3.96
N TRP A 70 5.29 -17.99 4.94
CA TRP A 70 4.06 -18.76 4.81
C TRP A 70 2.86 -17.83 4.91
N ARG A 71 2.05 -17.82 3.85
CA ARG A 71 0.70 -17.25 3.90
C ARG A 71 -0.22 -18.28 4.54
N VAL A 72 -0.84 -17.89 5.66
CA VAL A 72 -1.83 -18.69 6.39
C VAL A 72 -3.06 -18.91 5.51
N GLY A 73 -3.40 -20.18 5.29
CA GLY A 73 -4.69 -20.65 4.79
C GLY A 73 -5.45 -21.28 5.95
N ASN A 74 -5.43 -22.60 6.03
CA ASN A 74 -6.00 -23.36 7.15
C ASN A 74 -5.04 -23.58 8.34
N GLY A 75 -3.76 -23.20 8.21
CA GLY A 75 -2.76 -23.25 9.28
C GLY A 75 -2.30 -24.67 9.64
N SER A 76 -2.69 -25.70 8.89
CA SER A 76 -2.37 -27.10 9.18
C SER A 76 -0.91 -27.46 8.90
N ARG A 77 -0.20 -26.66 8.09
CA ARG A 77 1.20 -26.91 7.69
C ARG A 77 2.19 -25.92 8.31
N ILE A 78 1.70 -24.96 9.09
CA ILE A 78 2.53 -23.87 9.61
C ILE A 78 2.82 -24.11 11.09
N HIS A 79 4.07 -24.45 11.40
CA HIS A 79 4.56 -24.51 12.78
C HIS A 79 4.81 -23.10 13.33
N ILE A 80 4.17 -22.78 14.46
CA ILE A 80 4.08 -21.42 15.02
C ILE A 80 5.47 -20.78 15.24
N TRP A 81 6.41 -21.53 15.82
CA TRP A 81 7.75 -21.01 16.19
C TRP A 81 8.86 -21.35 15.20
N GLU A 82 8.67 -22.36 14.36
CA GLU A 82 9.71 -22.85 13.46
C GLU A 82 9.72 -22.08 12.13
N TYR A 83 8.54 -21.64 11.68
CA TYR A 83 8.37 -21.05 10.37
C TYR A 83 8.15 -19.54 10.41
N ARG A 84 8.44 -18.92 9.28
CA ARG A 84 8.16 -17.51 9.03
C ARG A 84 6.74 -17.40 8.49
N TRP A 85 5.82 -16.81 9.23
CA TRP A 85 4.42 -16.65 8.81
C TRP A 85 3.80 -15.32 9.26
N LEU A 86 4.57 -14.48 9.97
CA LEU A 86 4.18 -13.13 10.35
C LEU A 86 4.61 -12.15 9.23
N PRO A 87 3.67 -11.54 8.49
CA PRO A 87 3.99 -10.84 7.24
C PRO A 87 4.50 -9.40 7.42
N TYR A 88 4.38 -8.82 8.60
CA TYR A 88 4.63 -7.38 8.86
C TYR A 88 5.83 -7.12 9.77
N ASN A 89 6.33 -8.11 10.51
CA ASN A 89 7.58 -7.96 11.27
C ASN A 89 8.84 -8.32 10.46
N THR A 90 9.99 -7.80 10.91
CA THR A 90 11.26 -7.92 10.19
C THR A 90 11.84 -9.34 10.15
N CYS A 91 11.47 -10.20 11.11
CA CYS A 91 12.00 -11.56 11.22
C CYS A 91 11.12 -12.58 10.48
N GLY A 92 9.85 -12.25 10.27
CA GLY A 92 8.81 -13.15 9.81
C GLY A 92 8.36 -14.19 10.84
N ARG A 93 9.01 -14.28 12.01
CA ARG A 93 8.81 -15.35 13.00
C ARG A 93 8.25 -14.81 14.30
N VAL A 94 7.60 -15.70 15.05
CA VAL A 94 7.28 -15.50 16.46
C VAL A 94 8.57 -15.56 17.27
N LEU A 95 8.81 -14.53 18.08
CA LEU A 95 9.93 -14.37 19.01
C LEU A 95 9.54 -14.75 20.45
N SER A 96 8.24 -14.77 20.78
CA SER A 96 7.77 -15.24 22.09
C SER A 96 8.27 -16.65 22.40
N GLU A 97 8.76 -16.86 23.62
CA GLU A 97 9.26 -18.15 24.05
C GLU A 97 8.14 -19.20 24.11
N ARG A 98 8.42 -20.39 23.58
CA ARG A 98 7.51 -21.52 23.68
C ARG A 98 7.55 -22.09 25.10
N LEU A 99 6.42 -22.02 25.81
CA LEU A 99 6.30 -22.63 27.14
C LEU A 99 6.44 -24.17 27.06
N PRO A 100 7.16 -24.81 28.01
CA PRO A 100 7.47 -26.24 27.96
C PRO A 100 6.26 -27.18 27.91
N ASN A 101 5.11 -26.76 28.46
CA ASN A 101 3.88 -27.55 28.54
C ASN A 101 2.85 -27.17 27.47
N ASN A 102 3.23 -26.38 26.47
CA ASN A 102 2.29 -25.95 25.43
C ASN A 102 2.19 -26.99 24.30
N SER A 103 1.03 -27.64 24.21
CA SER A 103 0.67 -28.59 23.14
C SER A 103 0.30 -27.90 21.83
N CYS A 104 0.01 -26.59 21.85
CA CYS A 104 -0.23 -25.79 20.65
C CYS A 104 1.08 -25.67 19.87
N SER A 105 1.14 -26.21 18.64
CA SER A 105 2.36 -26.18 17.82
C SER A 105 2.13 -25.72 16.39
N LEU A 106 0.90 -25.85 15.88
CA LEU A 106 0.50 -25.45 14.54
C LEU A 106 -0.41 -24.22 14.59
N VAL A 107 -0.36 -23.38 13.55
CA VAL A 107 -1.21 -22.20 13.43
C VAL A 107 -2.69 -22.57 13.40
N SER A 108 -3.06 -23.74 12.84
CA SER A 108 -4.41 -24.29 12.90
C SER A 108 -4.97 -24.41 14.32
N ASN A 109 -4.13 -24.63 15.34
CA ASN A 109 -4.57 -24.69 16.73
C ASN A 109 -4.98 -23.31 17.30
N LEU A 110 -4.64 -22.23 16.61
CA LEU A 110 -5.00 -20.85 16.98
C LEU A 110 -6.28 -20.37 16.26
N ILE A 111 -6.79 -21.18 15.33
CA ILE A 111 -7.96 -20.88 14.50
C ILE A 111 -9.15 -21.64 15.05
N ASP A 112 -10.22 -20.93 15.37
CA ASP A 112 -11.53 -21.54 15.57
C ASP A 112 -12.06 -21.98 14.20
N HIS A 113 -12.17 -23.29 13.98
CA HIS A 113 -12.60 -23.86 12.71
C HIS A 113 -14.11 -23.74 12.44
N ASP A 114 -14.92 -23.44 13.45
CA ASP A 114 -16.36 -23.21 13.27
C ASP A 114 -16.62 -21.76 12.86
N THR A 115 -15.92 -20.82 13.47
CA THR A 115 -16.10 -19.38 13.19
C THR A 115 -15.11 -18.83 12.17
N HIS A 116 -14.03 -19.56 11.85
CA HIS A 116 -12.89 -19.11 11.05
C HIS A 116 -12.29 -17.79 11.56
N LEU A 117 -12.29 -17.61 12.87
CA LEU A 117 -11.68 -16.47 13.56
C LEU A 117 -10.49 -16.93 14.39
N TRP A 118 -9.60 -15.99 14.68
CA TRP A 118 -8.54 -16.21 15.65
C TRP A 118 -9.12 -16.29 17.07
N ASP A 119 -8.70 -17.29 17.84
CA ASP A 119 -9.07 -17.41 19.25
C ASP A 119 -8.33 -16.36 20.10
N LYS A 120 -8.95 -15.20 20.27
CA LYS A 120 -8.39 -14.02 20.95
C LYS A 120 -7.91 -14.31 22.38
N GLU A 121 -8.52 -15.25 23.10
CA GLU A 121 -8.20 -15.53 24.50
C GLU A 121 -6.84 -16.22 24.64
N ILE A 122 -6.49 -17.06 23.67
CA ILE A 122 -5.21 -17.77 23.61
C ILE A 122 -4.05 -16.78 23.43
N PHE A 123 -4.25 -15.70 22.67
CA PHE A 123 -3.17 -14.80 22.26
C PHE A 123 -2.52 -14.02 23.41
N CYS A 124 -3.30 -13.53 24.38
CA CYS A 124 -2.77 -12.73 25.48
C CYS A 124 -1.82 -13.51 26.41
N SER A 125 -1.89 -14.85 26.40
CA SER A 125 -1.07 -15.71 27.25
C SER A 125 0.15 -16.30 26.53
N MET A 126 0.12 -16.36 25.20
CA MET A 126 1.11 -17.07 24.38
C MET A 126 2.07 -16.17 23.59
N PHE A 127 1.68 -14.94 23.30
CA PHE A 127 2.43 -14.05 22.42
C PHE A 127 2.66 -12.67 23.04
N LEU A 128 3.76 -12.03 22.67
CA LEU A 128 4.01 -10.63 22.96
C LEU A 128 2.89 -9.76 22.36
N PRO A 129 2.51 -8.63 22.98
CA PRO A 129 1.40 -7.80 22.49
C PRO A 129 1.51 -7.37 21.02
N VAL A 130 2.73 -7.10 20.55
CA VAL A 130 2.99 -6.74 19.15
C VAL A 130 2.72 -7.90 18.19
N GLU A 131 3.10 -9.12 18.56
CA GLU A 131 2.89 -10.33 17.76
C GLU A 131 1.43 -10.74 17.76
N ALA A 132 0.77 -10.68 18.92
CA ALA A 132 -0.67 -10.92 19.03
C ALA A 132 -1.46 -9.96 18.12
N THR A 133 -1.12 -8.66 18.14
CA THR A 133 -1.75 -7.66 17.28
C THR A 133 -1.53 -7.97 15.79
N GLU A 134 -0.31 -8.37 15.43
CA GLU A 134 0.03 -8.76 14.07
C GLU A 134 -0.76 -10.00 13.62
N ILE A 135 -0.78 -11.06 14.43
CA ILE A 135 -1.51 -12.30 14.10
C ILE A 135 -3.00 -12.03 13.94
N LEU A 136 -3.60 -11.30 14.87
CA LEU A 136 -5.02 -10.92 14.82
C LEU A 136 -5.36 -10.08 13.59
N SER A 137 -4.38 -9.38 13.00
CA SER A 137 -4.58 -8.61 11.77
C SER A 137 -4.53 -9.48 10.50
N ILE A 138 -4.00 -10.70 10.56
CA ILE A 138 -3.96 -11.61 9.40
C ILE A 138 -5.39 -12.07 9.11
N PRO A 139 -6.01 -11.70 7.97
CA PRO A 139 -7.38 -12.10 7.71
C PRO A 139 -7.42 -13.57 7.25
N LEU A 140 -8.32 -14.33 7.85
CA LEU A 140 -8.55 -15.74 7.54
C LEU A 140 -9.61 -15.89 6.44
N SER A 141 -9.44 -16.93 5.62
CA SER A 141 -10.42 -17.33 4.59
C SER A 141 -11.45 -18.29 5.19
N TRP A 142 -12.69 -18.21 4.72
CA TRP A 142 -13.71 -19.24 5.00
C TRP A 142 -13.60 -20.42 4.05
N SER A 143 -13.03 -20.18 2.89
CA SER A 143 -12.64 -21.23 1.97
C SER A 143 -11.51 -22.04 2.61
N ASN A 144 -11.60 -23.38 2.61
CA ASN A 144 -10.54 -24.27 3.13
C ASN A 144 -9.30 -24.24 2.20
N MET A 145 -8.65 -23.10 2.15
CA MET A 145 -7.49 -22.83 1.31
C MET A 145 -6.24 -23.37 1.99
N GLU A 146 -5.36 -23.98 1.20
CA GLU A 146 -4.10 -24.49 1.71
C GLU A 146 -3.10 -23.36 2.04
N ASP A 147 -2.29 -23.63 3.06
CA ASP A 147 -1.12 -22.83 3.39
C ASP A 147 -0.16 -22.78 2.20
N LYS A 148 0.36 -21.59 1.90
CA LYS A 148 1.23 -21.38 0.73
C LYS A 148 2.48 -20.61 1.09
N LEU A 149 3.63 -21.13 0.68
CA LEU A 149 4.89 -20.39 0.75
C LEU A 149 4.88 -19.28 -0.31
N ILE A 150 5.10 -18.04 0.10
CA ILE A 150 5.05 -16.85 -0.73
C ILE A 150 6.34 -16.03 -0.65
N TRP A 151 6.63 -15.30 -1.72
CA TRP A 151 7.73 -14.35 -1.78
C TRP A 151 7.22 -12.91 -1.60
N PRO A 152 7.29 -12.33 -0.38
CA PRO A 152 6.57 -11.10 -0.03
C PRO A 152 7.09 -9.83 -0.71
N LEU A 153 8.22 -9.92 -1.44
CA LEU A 153 8.88 -8.76 -2.06
C LEU A 153 8.37 -8.46 -3.48
N GLU A 154 7.43 -9.27 -3.98
CA GLU A 154 6.84 -9.12 -5.31
C GLU A 154 5.32 -8.99 -5.23
N LYS A 155 4.75 -8.18 -6.12
CA LYS A 155 3.30 -7.89 -6.12
C LYS A 155 2.42 -9.14 -6.22
N HIS A 156 2.87 -10.14 -6.98
CA HIS A 156 2.17 -11.41 -7.17
C HIS A 156 2.72 -12.52 -6.27
N ASN A 157 3.55 -12.18 -5.28
CA ASN A 157 4.15 -13.11 -4.34
C ASN A 157 4.94 -14.29 -4.96
N ASN A 158 5.31 -14.16 -6.23
CA ASN A 158 6.17 -15.13 -6.92
C ASN A 158 7.62 -14.70 -6.74
N PHE A 159 8.50 -15.67 -6.58
CA PHE A 159 9.92 -15.41 -6.48
C PHE A 159 10.44 -14.71 -7.74
N SER A 160 11.25 -13.67 -7.56
CA SER A 160 12.00 -13.06 -8.64
C SER A 160 13.46 -12.87 -8.22
N VAL A 161 14.36 -13.16 -9.15
CA VAL A 161 15.81 -12.98 -8.96
C VAL A 161 16.14 -11.52 -8.62
N ARG A 162 15.40 -10.57 -9.19
CA ARG A 162 15.59 -9.13 -8.95
C ARG A 162 15.29 -8.74 -7.52
N SER A 163 14.14 -9.16 -6.98
CA SER A 163 13.76 -8.83 -5.60
C SER A 163 14.61 -9.60 -4.58
N ALA A 164 14.99 -10.84 -4.88
CA ALA A 164 15.96 -11.62 -4.11
C ALA A 164 17.33 -10.94 -4.03
N TYR A 165 17.84 -10.40 -5.14
CA TYR A 165 19.08 -9.62 -5.15
C TYR A 165 19.00 -8.42 -4.20
N HIS A 166 17.92 -7.64 -4.28
CA HIS A 166 17.72 -6.49 -3.39
C HIS A 166 17.64 -6.92 -1.92
N PHE A 167 16.98 -8.03 -1.62
CA PHE A 167 16.91 -8.60 -0.27
C PHE A 167 18.28 -8.99 0.29
N ILE A 168 19.09 -9.70 -0.49
CA ILE A 168 20.46 -10.09 -0.11
C ILE A 168 21.28 -8.84 0.15
N HIS A 169 21.27 -7.90 -0.79
CA HIS A 169 22.06 -6.68 -0.72
C HIS A 169 21.67 -5.82 0.49
N GLU A 170 20.37 -5.65 0.76
CA GLU A 170 19.90 -4.92 1.94
C GLU A 170 20.29 -5.61 3.25
N ASN A 171 20.19 -6.93 3.35
CA ASN A 171 20.54 -7.66 4.57
C ASN A 171 22.06 -7.70 4.82
N CYS A 172 22.88 -7.84 3.77
CA CYS A 172 24.34 -7.71 3.89
C CYS A 172 24.74 -6.29 4.34
N MET A 173 24.09 -5.25 3.83
CA MET A 173 24.33 -3.87 4.26
C MET A 173 23.83 -3.59 5.68
N ARG A 174 22.77 -4.28 6.15
CA ARG A 174 22.30 -4.21 7.55
C ARG A 174 23.26 -4.87 8.55
N LEU A 175 23.97 -5.93 8.16
CA LEU A 175 25.00 -6.55 9.02
C LEU A 175 26.23 -5.65 9.19
N LEU A 176 26.52 -4.80 8.20
CA LEU A 176 27.59 -3.80 8.26
C LEU A 176 27.17 -2.48 8.93
N ALA A 177 25.87 -2.18 8.98
CA ALA A 177 25.33 -0.98 9.60
C ALA A 177 24.49 -1.37 10.82
N SER A 178 25.08 -1.30 12.01
CA SER A 178 24.38 -1.44 13.28
C SER A 178 23.10 -0.57 13.32
N ALA A 179 21.96 -1.25 13.47
CA ALA A 179 20.65 -0.76 13.86
C ALA A 179 20.08 0.47 13.12
N SER A 180 19.20 0.25 12.13
CA SER A 180 17.81 0.77 12.15
C SER A 180 17.06 0.49 10.83
N THR A 181 15.77 0.21 11.04
CA THR A 181 14.64 -0.21 10.21
C THR A 181 14.59 0.05 8.69
N CYS A 182 13.86 -0.87 8.07
CA CYS A 182 13.38 -0.97 6.69
C CYS A 182 12.50 0.21 6.22
N GLY A 183 12.43 0.38 4.90
CA GLY A 183 11.76 1.48 4.23
C GLY A 183 12.77 2.54 3.78
N ILE A 184 12.42 3.34 2.77
CA ILE A 184 13.24 4.49 2.34
C ILE A 184 13.47 5.36 3.58
N SER A 185 14.65 5.21 4.19
CA SER A 185 14.96 5.84 5.47
C SER A 185 15.25 7.30 5.21
N TRP A 186 14.20 8.12 5.20
CA TRP A 186 14.29 9.59 5.11
C TRP A 186 15.20 10.16 6.20
N TYR A 187 15.31 9.47 7.34
CA TYR A 187 16.31 9.71 8.38
C TYR A 187 17.76 9.75 7.84
N LYS A 188 18.10 8.87 6.88
CA LYS A 188 19.44 8.85 6.22
C LYS A 188 19.62 10.02 5.25
N ILE A 189 18.54 10.55 4.68
CA ILE A 189 18.55 11.78 3.86
C ILE A 189 18.63 13.02 4.77
N TRP A 190 18.05 12.93 5.97
CA TRP A 190 18.02 14.00 6.97
C TRP A 190 19.33 14.19 7.72
N CYS A 191 20.06 13.11 7.97
CA CYS A 191 21.35 13.12 8.67
C CYS A 191 22.56 13.30 7.72
N LEU A 192 22.33 13.78 6.48
CA LEU A 192 23.41 14.01 5.53
C LEU A 192 24.32 15.16 5.97
N SER A 193 25.61 15.06 5.64
CA SER A 193 26.63 16.10 5.89
C SER A 193 26.31 17.45 5.21
N VAL A 194 25.39 17.44 4.24
CA VAL A 194 24.82 18.63 3.59
C VAL A 194 23.52 18.94 4.32
N SER A 195 23.39 20.10 4.96
CA SER A 195 22.19 20.49 5.73
C SER A 195 20.95 20.54 4.83
N PRO A 196 20.07 19.52 4.81
CA PRO A 196 18.88 19.52 3.96
C PRO A 196 17.94 20.65 4.39
N LYS A 197 17.93 20.96 5.69
CA LYS A 197 17.26 22.11 6.30
C LYS A 197 17.58 23.42 5.59
N ALA A 198 18.84 23.65 5.22
CA ALA A 198 19.25 24.87 4.53
C ALA A 198 18.73 24.93 3.09
N VAL A 199 18.62 23.79 2.39
CA VAL A 199 18.07 23.75 1.03
C VAL A 199 16.57 24.11 1.06
N TRP A 200 15.83 23.56 2.02
CA TRP A 200 14.41 23.88 2.21
C TRP A 200 14.19 25.34 2.62
N LEU A 201 15.06 25.91 3.47
CA LEU A 201 15.03 27.32 3.84
C LEU A 201 15.20 28.24 2.64
N HIS A 202 16.11 27.89 1.72
CA HIS A 202 16.37 28.68 0.52
C HIS A 202 15.42 28.36 -0.64
N SER A 203 14.55 27.36 -0.49
CA SER A 203 13.51 27.05 -1.47
C SER A 203 12.35 28.06 -1.35
N PRO A 204 11.56 28.28 -2.43
CA PRO A 204 10.36 29.13 -2.38
C PRO A 204 9.30 28.67 -1.37
N LEU A 205 9.42 27.45 -0.84
CA LEU A 205 8.51 26.88 0.16
C LEU A 205 8.82 27.34 1.60
N GLY A 206 10.00 27.94 1.82
CA GLY A 206 10.34 28.67 3.05
C GLY A 206 10.22 27.87 4.34
N PHE A 207 10.86 26.69 4.43
CA PHE A 207 10.94 25.96 5.69
C PHE A 207 11.92 26.66 6.65
N HIS A 208 11.41 27.24 7.74
CA HIS A 208 12.26 27.86 8.75
C HIS A 208 12.81 26.83 9.74
N PRO A 209 14.14 26.65 9.82
CA PRO A 209 14.77 25.57 10.59
C PRO A 209 14.82 25.82 12.10
N ALA A 210 13.89 26.60 12.67
CA ALA A 210 13.83 26.90 14.10
C ALA A 210 13.45 25.69 14.99
N VAL A 211 13.53 24.48 14.45
CA VAL A 211 12.89 23.28 14.97
C VAL A 211 13.92 22.18 15.26
N ASN A 212 13.92 21.72 16.50
CA ASN A 212 14.86 20.77 17.07
C ASN A 212 14.42 19.30 16.99
N SER A 213 13.41 18.96 16.18
CA SER A 213 12.96 17.56 15.99
C SER A 213 12.76 17.21 14.51
N VAL A 214 12.94 15.93 14.17
CA VAL A 214 12.68 15.39 12.83
C VAL A 214 11.17 15.23 12.61
N ASP A 215 10.42 15.01 13.69
CA ASP A 215 8.97 14.76 13.69
C ASP A 215 8.17 15.97 13.18
N GLU A 216 8.50 17.18 13.63
CA GLU A 216 7.83 18.40 13.19
C GLU A 216 8.04 18.72 11.69
N PHE A 217 9.16 18.29 11.09
CA PHE A 217 9.34 18.39 9.64
C PHE A 217 8.44 17.40 8.90
N TYR A 218 8.27 16.19 9.42
CA TYR A 218 7.36 15.20 8.81
C TYR A 218 5.94 15.73 8.84
N ASP A 219 5.50 16.26 9.99
CA ASP A 219 4.18 16.86 10.11
C ASP A 219 4.00 18.01 9.11
N TRP A 220 4.98 18.92 9.00
CA TRP A 220 4.96 20.00 8.02
C TRP A 220 4.89 19.49 6.57
N LEU A 221 5.71 18.50 6.21
CA LEU A 221 5.79 17.98 4.85
C LEU A 221 4.52 17.21 4.46
N PHE A 222 4.03 16.34 5.34
CA PHE A 222 2.82 15.56 5.07
C PHE A 222 1.57 16.44 5.05
N ASP A 223 1.50 17.48 5.90
CA ASP A 223 0.43 18.46 5.86
C ASP A 223 0.38 19.20 4.51
N ARG A 224 1.54 19.62 4.01
CA ARG A 224 1.67 20.24 2.68
C ARG A 224 1.30 19.27 1.56
N LEU A 225 1.76 18.02 1.61
CA LEU A 225 1.43 17.00 0.62
C LEU A 225 -0.08 16.71 0.55
N ALA A 226 -0.79 16.83 1.67
CA ALA A 226 -2.22 16.58 1.75
C ALA A 226 -3.09 17.77 1.30
N LYS A 227 -2.60 19.01 1.45
CA LYS A 227 -3.42 20.22 1.32
C LYS A 227 -3.07 21.11 0.12
N GLU A 228 -1.86 21.00 -0.42
CA GLU A 228 -1.36 21.96 -1.39
C GLU A 228 -1.71 21.62 -2.84
N ASN A 229 -1.67 22.64 -3.70
CA ASN A 229 -1.93 22.46 -5.12
C ASN A 229 -0.77 21.74 -5.84
N LEU A 230 -1.05 21.27 -7.06
CA LEU A 230 -0.08 20.52 -7.87
C LEU A 230 1.23 21.26 -8.16
N GLU A 231 1.23 22.60 -8.13
CA GLU A 231 2.42 23.41 -8.37
C GLU A 231 3.38 23.33 -7.18
N ILE A 232 2.87 23.50 -5.96
CA ILE A 232 3.62 23.35 -4.71
C ILE A 232 4.09 21.90 -4.53
N LEU A 233 3.27 20.92 -4.90
CA LEU A 233 3.71 19.51 -4.90
C LEU A 233 4.87 19.27 -5.88
N GLY A 234 4.87 19.95 -7.03
CA GLY A 234 5.99 19.95 -7.97
C GLY A 234 7.28 20.48 -7.34
N TRP A 235 7.19 21.59 -6.60
CA TRP A 235 8.30 22.15 -5.82
C TRP A 235 8.87 21.16 -4.81
N ILE A 236 8.00 20.53 -4.03
CA ILE A 236 8.40 19.54 -3.01
C ILE A 236 9.18 18.40 -3.66
N VAL A 237 8.68 17.84 -4.76
CA VAL A 237 9.33 16.72 -5.45
C VAL A 237 10.69 17.10 -6.02
N VAL A 238 10.82 18.27 -6.63
CA VAL A 238 12.07 18.71 -7.25
C VAL A 238 13.13 19.06 -6.20
N VAL A 239 12.76 19.70 -5.09
CA VAL A 239 13.69 19.95 -3.97
C VAL A 239 14.17 18.64 -3.35
N CYS A 240 13.27 17.67 -3.12
CA CYS A 240 13.65 16.32 -2.69
C CYS A 240 14.65 15.67 -3.64
N TRP A 241 14.42 15.83 -4.96
CA TRP A 241 15.31 15.28 -5.97
C TRP A 241 16.70 15.95 -5.95
N GLU A 242 16.79 17.28 -5.84
CA GLU A 242 18.07 18.01 -5.73
C GLU A 242 18.87 17.63 -4.47
N ILE A 243 18.19 17.40 -3.34
CA ILE A 243 18.83 16.90 -2.11
C ILE A 243 19.41 15.49 -2.33
N CYS A 244 18.65 14.61 -2.98
CA CYS A 244 19.13 13.27 -3.32
C CYS A 244 20.26 13.30 -4.34
N PHE A 245 20.20 14.21 -5.31
CA PHE A 245 21.27 14.44 -6.29
C PHE A 245 22.56 14.88 -5.60
N CYS A 246 22.49 15.90 -4.73
CA CYS A 246 23.65 16.38 -3.99
C CYS A 246 24.28 15.28 -3.12
N ARG A 247 23.46 14.44 -2.47
CA ARG A 247 23.95 13.28 -1.73
C ARG A 247 24.75 12.35 -2.63
N ASN A 248 24.21 12.01 -3.80
CA ASN A 248 24.86 11.07 -4.70
C ASN A 248 26.18 11.66 -5.24
N GLU A 249 26.21 12.94 -5.58
CA GLU A 249 27.45 13.62 -5.99
C GLU A 249 28.50 13.65 -4.88
N LEU A 250 28.08 13.83 -3.62
CA LEU A 250 28.99 13.73 -2.49
C LEU A 250 29.57 12.31 -2.34
N VAL A 251 28.73 11.29 -2.47
CA VAL A 251 29.13 9.88 -2.28
C VAL A 251 30.02 9.37 -3.43
N PHE A 252 29.66 9.69 -4.68
CA PHE A 252 30.30 9.10 -5.85
C PHE A 252 31.38 10.00 -6.48
N SER A 253 31.26 11.31 -6.32
CA SER A 253 32.15 12.30 -6.95
C SER A 253 32.92 13.15 -5.93
N ALA A 254 32.66 13.00 -4.62
CA ALA A 254 33.19 13.85 -3.54
C ALA A 254 32.90 15.35 -3.74
N THR A 255 31.84 15.68 -4.48
CA THR A 255 31.49 17.06 -4.83
C THR A 255 30.53 17.65 -3.80
N HIS A 256 30.78 18.89 -3.38
CA HIS A 256 29.93 19.64 -2.46
C HIS A 256 29.17 20.75 -3.19
N TYR A 257 27.89 20.92 -2.84
CA TYR A 257 27.05 22.00 -3.33
C TYR A 257 26.57 22.89 -2.19
N LEU A 258 26.51 24.20 -2.42
CA LEU A 258 25.90 25.13 -1.48
C LEU A 258 24.38 24.99 -1.50
N PRO A 259 23.69 25.06 -0.35
CA PRO A 259 22.23 24.88 -0.29
C PRO A 259 21.43 25.85 -1.18
N MET A 260 21.86 27.11 -1.29
CA MET A 260 21.24 28.10 -2.18
C MET A 260 21.35 27.71 -3.67
N THR A 261 22.45 27.09 -4.05
CA THR A 261 22.68 26.62 -5.43
C THR A 261 21.70 25.50 -5.77
N LEU A 262 21.48 24.56 -4.85
CA LEU A 262 20.50 23.47 -5.02
C LEU A 262 19.06 23.98 -5.07
N ALA A 263 18.70 24.93 -4.22
CA ALA A 263 17.39 25.58 -4.29
C ALA A 263 17.18 26.32 -5.63
N SER A 264 18.23 26.96 -6.13
CA SER A 264 18.23 27.64 -7.43
C SER A 264 18.13 26.65 -8.60
N HIS A 265 18.78 25.48 -8.52
CA HIS A 265 18.62 24.41 -9.51
C HIS A 265 17.19 23.90 -9.56
N ALA A 266 16.60 23.60 -8.38
CA ALA A 266 15.21 23.21 -8.28
C ALA A 266 14.28 24.27 -8.91
N TYR A 267 14.58 25.54 -8.67
CA TYR A 267 13.80 26.65 -9.21
C TYR A 267 13.87 26.72 -10.74
N ASN A 268 15.08 26.73 -11.28
CA ASN A 268 15.28 26.79 -12.72
C ASN A 268 14.69 25.58 -13.44
N PHE A 269 14.76 24.40 -12.83
CA PHE A 269 14.15 23.18 -13.37
C PHE A 269 12.64 23.33 -13.58
N LEU A 270 11.92 23.84 -12.58
CA LEU A 270 10.47 24.00 -12.66
C LEU A 270 10.03 25.11 -13.60
N VAL A 271 10.78 26.22 -13.64
CA VAL A 271 10.55 27.30 -14.62
C VAL A 271 10.75 26.81 -16.05
N GLU A 272 11.83 26.06 -16.30
CA GLU A 272 12.11 25.46 -17.62
C GLU A 272 11.04 24.41 -18.00
N PHE A 273 10.59 23.61 -17.04
CA PHE A 273 9.52 22.62 -17.24
C PHE A 273 8.18 23.27 -17.60
N HIS A 274 7.76 24.33 -16.87
CA HIS A 274 6.51 25.04 -17.13
C HIS A 274 6.55 25.83 -18.44
N SER A 275 7.65 26.50 -18.75
CA SER A 275 7.82 27.23 -20.02
C SER A 275 7.83 26.29 -21.24
N SER A 276 8.29 25.06 -21.07
CA SER A 276 8.27 24.02 -22.10
C SER A 276 6.91 23.29 -22.21
N ASN A 277 6.01 23.47 -21.24
CA ASN A 277 4.71 22.80 -21.16
C ASN A 277 3.60 23.80 -20.76
N PRO A 278 3.18 24.73 -21.64
CA PRO A 278 2.09 25.65 -21.35
C PRO A 278 0.81 24.85 -21.05
N LYS A 279 0.17 25.14 -19.90
CA LYS A 279 -1.10 24.52 -19.52
C LYS A 279 -2.18 24.89 -20.56
N PRO A 280 -2.83 23.93 -21.23
CA PRO A 280 -4.01 24.25 -22.02
C PRO A 280 -5.12 24.76 -21.09
N ASN A 281 -5.81 25.83 -21.49
CA ASN A 281 -7.05 26.28 -20.86
C ASN A 281 -8.13 25.21 -21.06
N VAL A 282 -8.16 24.21 -20.19
CA VAL A 282 -9.25 23.24 -20.10
C VAL A 282 -10.14 23.70 -18.96
N ILE A 283 -11.27 24.30 -19.31
CA ILE A 283 -12.41 24.41 -18.39
C ILE A 283 -12.86 22.97 -18.16
N SER A 284 -12.43 22.37 -17.05
CA SER A 284 -12.94 21.07 -16.63
C SER A 284 -14.37 21.27 -16.17
N VAL A 285 -15.34 21.08 -17.07
CA VAL A 285 -16.70 20.76 -16.64
C VAL A 285 -16.59 19.40 -15.99
N SER A 286 -16.47 19.37 -14.65
CA SER A 286 -16.57 18.13 -13.89
C SER A 286 -17.93 17.54 -14.21
N ARG A 287 -17.97 16.45 -14.98
CA ARG A 287 -19.16 15.58 -14.99
C ARG A 287 -19.33 15.09 -13.56
N ILE A 288 -20.25 15.70 -12.82
CA ILE A 288 -20.63 15.22 -11.49
C ILE A 288 -21.30 13.88 -11.75
N VAL A 289 -20.54 12.79 -11.56
CA VAL A 289 -21.08 11.43 -11.65
C VAL A 289 -21.73 11.16 -10.29
N LYS A 290 -23.05 11.34 -10.23
CA LYS A 290 -23.87 11.06 -9.05
C LYS A 290 -24.23 9.59 -8.97
N TRP A 291 -24.60 9.14 -7.76
CA TRP A 291 -25.14 7.80 -7.54
C TRP A 291 -26.35 7.55 -8.44
N LYS A 292 -26.52 6.29 -8.89
CA LYS A 292 -27.65 5.89 -9.74
C LYS A 292 -28.38 4.71 -9.12
N PRO A 293 -29.72 4.72 -9.11
CA PRO A 293 -30.49 3.58 -8.63
C PRO A 293 -30.26 2.32 -9.48
N PRO A 294 -30.33 1.12 -8.87
CA PRO A 294 -30.28 -0.14 -9.59
C PRO A 294 -31.56 -0.34 -10.42
N LEU A 295 -31.50 -1.21 -11.42
CA LEU A 295 -32.63 -1.43 -12.34
C LEU A 295 -33.70 -2.35 -11.71
N GLY A 296 -34.97 -2.05 -11.96
CA GLY A 296 -36.09 -2.93 -11.64
C GLY A 296 -36.26 -3.19 -10.14
N SER A 297 -36.13 -4.45 -9.72
CA SER A 297 -36.26 -4.93 -8.33
C SER A 297 -34.93 -5.26 -7.66
N HIS A 298 -33.81 -4.87 -8.27
CA HIS A 298 -32.48 -5.11 -7.72
C HIS A 298 -32.21 -4.20 -6.52
N PHE A 299 -31.23 -4.61 -5.70
CA PHE A 299 -30.68 -3.81 -4.63
C PHE A 299 -29.25 -3.39 -4.96
N LYS A 300 -28.87 -2.19 -4.52
CA LYS A 300 -27.53 -1.65 -4.70
C LYS A 300 -26.78 -1.66 -3.39
N LEU A 301 -25.66 -2.38 -3.36
CA LEU A 301 -24.73 -2.48 -2.24
C LEU A 301 -23.54 -1.55 -2.51
N ASN A 302 -23.42 -0.47 -1.76
CA ASN A 302 -22.24 0.40 -1.77
C ASN A 302 -21.31 0.00 -0.62
N VAL A 303 -20.02 -0.17 -0.92
CA VAL A 303 -18.99 -0.49 0.07
C VAL A 303 -17.81 0.48 0.03
N ASP A 304 -17.22 0.77 1.18
CA ASP A 304 -15.99 1.55 1.35
C ASP A 304 -15.25 1.09 2.62
N ALA A 305 -13.99 1.48 2.79
CA ALA A 305 -13.23 1.28 4.02
C ALA A 305 -12.36 2.50 4.36
N ALA A 306 -12.39 2.93 5.63
CA ALA A 306 -11.50 3.97 6.13
C ALA A 306 -10.69 3.49 7.33
N ARG A 307 -9.43 3.89 7.36
CA ARG A 307 -8.53 3.59 8.47
C ARG A 307 -8.95 4.39 9.70
N PHE A 308 -9.20 3.69 10.81
CA PHE A 308 -9.57 4.28 12.10
C PHE A 308 -8.34 4.50 12.98
N SER A 309 -7.49 3.48 13.10
CA SER A 309 -6.26 3.50 13.88
C SER A 309 -5.12 2.80 13.12
N VAL A 310 -3.96 2.57 13.77
CA VAL A 310 -2.79 1.94 13.11
C VAL A 310 -3.12 0.54 12.58
N SER A 311 -3.94 -0.22 13.31
CA SER A 311 -4.28 -1.62 13.03
C SER A 311 -5.77 -1.86 12.82
N GLU A 312 -6.60 -0.82 12.82
CA GLU A 312 -8.05 -0.95 12.72
C GLU A 312 -8.66 -0.14 11.59
N TRP A 313 -9.71 -0.70 11.02
CA TRP A 313 -10.46 -0.16 9.90
C TRP A 313 -11.94 -0.15 10.24
N THR A 314 -12.63 0.90 9.79
CA THR A 314 -14.09 0.95 9.74
C THR A 314 -14.50 0.60 8.31
N LEU A 315 -15.37 -0.40 8.16
CA LEU A 315 -15.96 -0.76 6.86
C LEU A 315 -17.30 -0.06 6.74
N GLY A 316 -17.62 0.50 5.59
CA GLY A 316 -18.89 1.18 5.33
C GLY A 316 -19.71 0.36 4.38
N ILE A 317 -20.93 0.00 4.80
CA ILE A 317 -21.86 -0.79 4.01
C ILE A 317 -23.18 -0.03 3.95
N ALA A 318 -23.73 0.13 2.74
CA ALA A 318 -25.08 0.65 2.54
C ALA A 318 -25.81 -0.16 1.48
N ILE A 319 -27.03 -0.61 1.77
CA ILE A 319 -27.90 -1.28 0.81
C ILE A 319 -29.12 -0.40 0.53
N ARG A 320 -29.34 -0.10 -0.75
CA ARG A 320 -30.48 0.70 -1.23
C ARG A 320 -31.32 -0.08 -2.23
N ASN A 321 -32.62 0.18 -2.28
CA ASN A 321 -33.49 -0.39 -3.31
C ASN A 321 -33.53 0.49 -4.58
N SER A 322 -34.32 0.10 -5.58
CA SER A 322 -34.44 0.79 -6.87
C SER A 322 -35.11 2.16 -6.83
N ILE A 323 -35.83 2.50 -5.74
CA ILE A 323 -36.35 3.86 -5.51
C ILE A 323 -35.37 4.73 -4.69
N GLY A 324 -34.17 4.21 -4.40
CA GLY A 324 -33.13 4.90 -3.63
C GLY A 324 -33.36 4.91 -2.11
N GLN A 325 -34.37 4.20 -1.61
CA GLN A 325 -34.60 4.07 -0.17
C GLN A 325 -33.48 3.24 0.45
N LEU A 326 -32.92 3.74 1.56
CA LEU A 326 -31.93 3.03 2.36
C LEU A 326 -32.62 1.89 3.12
N MET A 327 -32.23 0.66 2.80
CA MET A 327 -32.70 -0.56 3.44
C MET A 327 -31.83 -0.93 4.63
N LEU A 328 -30.53 -0.63 4.54
CA LEU A 328 -29.57 -0.96 5.56
C LEU A 328 -28.35 -0.05 5.50
N SER A 329 -27.78 0.27 6.66
CA SER A 329 -26.40 0.77 6.76
C SER A 329 -25.65 0.06 7.88
N ALA A 330 -24.35 -0.16 7.70
CA ALA A 330 -23.50 -0.74 8.72
C ALA A 330 -22.09 -0.15 8.70
N ALA A 331 -21.49 -0.06 9.89
CA ALA A 331 -20.15 0.44 10.14
C ALA A 331 -19.36 -0.49 11.08
N PRO A 332 -19.10 -1.76 10.71
CA PRO A 332 -18.31 -2.65 11.55
C PRO A 332 -16.85 -2.20 11.64
N ARG A 333 -16.26 -2.38 12.82
CA ARG A 333 -14.82 -2.18 13.04
C ARG A 333 -14.09 -3.52 13.02
N ILE A 334 -12.98 -3.56 12.29
CA ILE A 334 -12.15 -4.76 12.17
C ILE A 334 -10.68 -4.41 12.41
N SER A 335 -9.93 -5.40 12.90
CA SER A 335 -8.47 -5.34 12.89
C SER A 335 -7.97 -5.91 11.57
N ALA A 336 -7.18 -5.14 10.84
CA ALA A 336 -6.62 -5.55 9.56
C ALA A 336 -5.32 -4.81 9.29
N PRO A 337 -4.47 -5.32 8.39
CA PRO A 337 -3.20 -4.70 8.05
C PRO A 337 -3.41 -3.32 7.42
N PRO A 338 -2.39 -2.46 7.37
CA PRO A 338 -2.48 -1.13 6.76
C PRO A 338 -2.47 -1.19 5.21
N ASP A 339 -3.30 -2.05 4.62
CA ASP A 339 -3.49 -2.23 3.19
C ASP A 339 -4.90 -1.75 2.79
N PRO A 340 -5.02 -0.58 2.12
CA PRO A 340 -6.31 -0.05 1.70
C PRO A 340 -7.10 -0.99 0.77
N THR A 341 -6.44 -1.66 -0.17
CA THR A 341 -7.13 -2.54 -1.13
C THR A 341 -7.67 -3.79 -0.42
N LEU A 342 -6.94 -4.31 0.57
CA LEU A 342 -7.41 -5.39 1.43
C LEU A 342 -8.60 -4.96 2.30
N ALA A 343 -8.56 -3.75 2.87
CA ALA A 343 -9.66 -3.23 3.67
C ALA A 343 -10.95 -3.08 2.84
N GLU A 344 -10.84 -2.59 1.61
CA GLU A 344 -11.95 -2.52 0.65
C GLU A 344 -12.52 -3.91 0.31
N ALA A 345 -11.64 -4.91 0.14
CA ALA A 345 -12.06 -6.29 -0.09
C ALA A 345 -12.76 -6.90 1.12
N LEU A 346 -12.34 -6.55 2.33
CA LEU A 346 -13.01 -6.96 3.56
C LEU A 346 -14.37 -6.27 3.71
N ALA A 347 -14.51 -4.99 3.32
CA ALA A 347 -15.80 -4.29 3.25
C ALA A 347 -16.75 -4.97 2.27
N LEU A 348 -16.27 -5.33 1.08
CA LEU A 348 -17.02 -6.12 0.11
C LEU A 348 -17.47 -7.46 0.72
N ARG A 349 -16.53 -8.23 1.30
CA ARG A 349 -16.81 -9.54 1.90
C ARG A 349 -17.91 -9.43 2.97
N TRP A 350 -17.80 -8.45 3.85
CA TRP A 350 -18.76 -8.21 4.92
C TRP A 350 -20.14 -7.80 4.38
N GLY A 351 -20.18 -6.89 3.40
CA GLY A 351 -21.41 -6.48 2.73
C GLY A 351 -22.14 -7.65 2.04
N LEU A 352 -21.39 -8.54 1.38
CA LEU A 352 -21.96 -9.73 0.75
C LEU A 352 -22.50 -10.73 1.77
N GLN A 353 -21.76 -11.00 2.84
CA GLN A 353 -22.26 -11.87 3.92
C GLN A 353 -23.57 -11.37 4.48
N LEU A 354 -23.63 -10.08 4.81
CA LEU A 354 -24.81 -9.46 5.38
C LEU A 354 -25.99 -9.56 4.40
N ALA A 355 -25.74 -9.28 3.13
CA ALA A 355 -26.75 -9.40 2.10
C ALA A 355 -27.31 -10.82 1.96
N THR A 356 -26.44 -11.84 1.98
CA THR A 356 -26.85 -13.24 1.93
C THR A 356 -27.67 -13.62 3.17
N HIS A 357 -27.24 -13.22 4.38
CA HIS A 357 -27.96 -13.52 5.62
C HIS A 357 -29.36 -12.88 5.68
N LEU A 358 -29.53 -11.71 5.06
CA LEU A 358 -30.80 -11.00 4.99
C LEU A 358 -31.68 -11.44 3.81
N GLY A 359 -31.21 -12.40 3.01
CA GLY A 359 -32.00 -13.01 1.94
C GLY A 359 -32.12 -12.18 0.66
N PHE A 360 -31.26 -11.17 0.45
CA PHE A 360 -31.22 -10.44 -0.83
C PHE A 360 -30.75 -11.38 -1.94
N GLN A 361 -31.43 -11.36 -3.10
CA GLN A 361 -31.17 -12.29 -4.22
C GLN A 361 -30.58 -11.61 -5.46
N GLU A 362 -30.88 -10.32 -5.66
CA GLU A 362 -30.53 -9.56 -6.86
C GLU A 362 -29.71 -8.32 -6.45
N ILE A 363 -28.38 -8.39 -6.54
CA ILE A 363 -27.49 -7.35 -6.03
C ILE A 363 -26.54 -6.79 -7.10
N GLU A 364 -26.50 -5.46 -7.15
CA GLU A 364 -25.49 -4.66 -7.85
C GLU A 364 -24.56 -4.02 -6.82
N VAL A 365 -23.29 -4.37 -6.84
CA VAL A 365 -22.28 -3.84 -5.92
C VAL A 365 -21.48 -2.71 -6.57
N GLU A 366 -21.28 -1.62 -5.84
CA GLU A 366 -20.44 -0.49 -6.24
C GLU A 366 -19.38 -0.16 -5.17
N THR A 367 -18.15 0.10 -5.62
CA THR A 367 -17.01 0.57 -4.82
C THR A 367 -16.25 1.64 -5.59
N ASP A 368 -15.57 2.55 -4.91
CA ASP A 368 -14.62 3.50 -5.50
C ASP A 368 -13.18 2.98 -5.60
N CYS A 369 -12.95 1.72 -5.22
CA CYS A 369 -11.66 1.07 -5.36
C CYS A 369 -11.51 0.37 -6.73
N LEU A 370 -11.06 1.10 -7.74
CA LEU A 370 -10.83 0.54 -9.09
C LEU A 370 -9.88 -0.67 -9.08
N SER A 371 -8.87 -0.65 -8.20
CA SER A 371 -7.93 -1.76 -8.07
C SER A 371 -8.62 -3.06 -7.66
N LEU A 372 -9.61 -2.99 -6.78
CA LEU A 372 -10.39 -4.14 -6.34
C LEU A 372 -11.23 -4.73 -7.49
N VAL A 373 -11.88 -3.85 -8.28
CA VAL A 373 -12.71 -4.27 -9.42
C VAL A 373 -11.84 -4.90 -10.53
N ASN A 374 -10.65 -4.36 -10.79
CA ASN A 374 -9.72 -4.98 -11.73
C ASN A 374 -9.29 -6.37 -11.26
N ILE A 375 -8.98 -6.53 -9.96
CA ILE A 375 -8.60 -7.83 -9.39
C ILE A 375 -9.75 -8.85 -9.46
N TRP A 376 -10.99 -8.39 -9.27
CA TRP A 376 -12.17 -9.23 -9.45
C TRP A 376 -12.21 -9.86 -10.85
N ASN A 377 -12.00 -9.03 -11.87
CA ASN A 377 -12.06 -9.40 -13.29
C ASN A 377 -10.84 -10.21 -13.76
N ASP A 378 -9.63 -9.81 -13.37
CA ASP A 378 -8.38 -10.40 -13.86
C ASP A 378 -8.08 -11.79 -13.26
N GLY A 379 -8.77 -12.16 -12.16
CA GLY A 379 -8.73 -13.51 -11.56
C GLY A 379 -7.38 -13.98 -11.01
N SER A 380 -6.32 -13.20 -11.20
CA SER A 380 -4.94 -13.57 -10.92
C SER A 380 -4.41 -12.73 -9.77
N ASN A 381 -4.11 -13.38 -8.64
CA ASN A 381 -3.21 -12.88 -7.60
C ASN A 381 -2.83 -14.02 -6.66
N ALA A 382 -1.57 -14.14 -6.26
CA ALA A 382 -1.20 -14.86 -5.05
C ALA A 382 -0.93 -13.79 -3.99
N SER A 383 -1.79 -13.64 -2.99
CA SER A 383 -1.60 -12.79 -1.81
C SER A 383 -2.70 -13.06 -0.78
N THR A 384 -2.64 -12.40 0.38
CA THR A 384 -3.73 -12.37 1.36
C THR A 384 -5.03 -11.84 0.75
N LEU A 385 -4.94 -10.82 -0.10
CA LEU A 385 -6.08 -10.28 -0.84
C LEU A 385 -6.77 -11.35 -1.71
N HIS A 386 -6.03 -12.28 -2.29
CA HIS A 386 -6.62 -13.37 -3.07
C HIS A 386 -7.56 -14.26 -2.26
N LEU A 387 -7.22 -14.55 -0.99
CA LEU A 387 -8.08 -15.35 -0.12
C LEU A 387 -9.44 -14.68 0.10
N ILE A 388 -9.41 -13.38 0.41
CA ILE A 388 -10.62 -12.57 0.64
C ILE A 388 -11.42 -12.43 -0.65
N MET A 389 -10.75 -12.19 -1.78
CA MET A 389 -11.42 -12.11 -3.08
C MET A 389 -12.07 -13.43 -3.48
N GLN A 390 -11.46 -14.57 -3.14
CA GLN A 390 -12.05 -15.88 -3.37
C GLN A 390 -13.30 -16.10 -2.50
N ASP A 391 -13.27 -15.68 -1.22
CA ASP A 391 -14.46 -15.71 -0.37
C ASP A 391 -15.59 -14.84 -0.96
N CYS A 392 -15.28 -13.63 -1.44
CA CYS A 392 -16.26 -12.76 -2.11
C CYS A 392 -16.84 -13.41 -3.37
N LYS A 393 -16.02 -14.12 -4.17
CA LYS A 393 -16.48 -14.87 -5.34
C LYS A 393 -17.40 -16.02 -4.93
N ASN A 394 -17.04 -16.78 -3.91
CA ASN A 394 -17.87 -17.85 -3.39
C ASN A 394 -19.23 -17.33 -2.89
N LEU A 395 -19.24 -16.21 -2.17
CA LEU A 395 -20.48 -15.55 -1.75
C LEU A 395 -21.31 -15.04 -2.93
N SER A 396 -20.67 -14.50 -3.96
CA SER A 396 -21.38 -13.98 -5.14
C SER A 396 -22.22 -15.04 -5.86
N HIS A 397 -21.85 -16.32 -5.76
CA HIS A 397 -22.62 -17.44 -6.32
C HIS A 397 -23.93 -17.74 -5.57
N SER A 398 -24.14 -17.16 -4.38
CA SER A 398 -25.38 -17.32 -3.62
C SER A 398 -26.51 -16.39 -4.08
N PHE A 399 -26.21 -15.45 -4.99
CA PHE A 399 -27.19 -14.51 -5.54
C PHE A 399 -27.66 -14.97 -6.92
N GLN A 400 -28.94 -14.74 -7.22
CA GLN A 400 -29.53 -15.00 -8.55
C GLN A 400 -28.96 -14.04 -9.60
N HIS A 401 -28.76 -12.78 -9.19
CA HIS A 401 -28.03 -11.78 -9.96
C HIS A 401 -26.96 -11.12 -9.11
N PHE A 402 -25.76 -11.02 -9.67
CA PHE A 402 -24.63 -10.37 -9.06
C PHE A 402 -23.84 -9.58 -10.11
N GLN A 403 -23.56 -8.32 -9.80
CA GLN A 403 -22.62 -7.51 -10.56
C GLN A 403 -21.73 -6.72 -9.59
N LEU A 404 -20.43 -6.65 -9.87
CA LEU A 404 -19.50 -5.76 -9.19
C LEU A 404 -19.02 -4.67 -10.16
N GLY A 405 -19.20 -3.41 -9.78
CA GLY A 405 -18.84 -2.25 -10.57
C GLY A 405 -17.98 -1.25 -9.80
N HIS A 406 -17.22 -0.46 -10.56
CA HIS A 406 -16.52 0.70 -10.04
C HIS A 406 -17.37 1.96 -10.26
N THR A 407 -17.45 2.80 -9.23
CA THR A 407 -18.02 4.15 -9.33
C THR A 407 -16.99 5.17 -8.82
N CYS A 408 -17.10 6.44 -9.21
CA CYS A 408 -16.23 7.44 -8.61
C CYS A 408 -16.65 7.73 -7.17
N ARG A 409 -15.79 8.38 -6.39
CA ARG A 409 -16.04 8.71 -4.98
C ARG A 409 -17.36 9.46 -4.74
N ASP A 410 -17.74 10.37 -5.64
CA ASP A 410 -19.02 11.09 -5.56
C ASP A 410 -20.24 10.16 -5.72
N GLY A 411 -20.10 9.09 -6.51
CA GLY A 411 -21.13 8.05 -6.65
C GLY A 411 -21.14 7.05 -5.48
N ASN A 412 -20.08 7.01 -4.66
CA ASN A 412 -19.98 6.17 -3.45
C ASN A 412 -20.11 6.99 -2.15
N ARG A 413 -20.62 8.23 -2.22
CA ARG A 413 -20.60 9.21 -1.12
C ARG A 413 -21.21 8.68 0.18
N LEU A 414 -22.27 7.87 0.11
CA LEU A 414 -22.95 7.34 1.29
C LEU A 414 -22.07 6.37 2.08
N ALA A 415 -21.48 5.36 1.43
CA ALA A 415 -20.56 4.42 2.09
C ALA A 415 -19.34 5.17 2.64
N HIS A 416 -18.85 6.15 1.87
CA HIS A 416 -17.76 7.02 2.28
C HIS A 416 -18.06 7.89 3.51
N TYR A 417 -19.31 8.33 3.62
CA TYR A 417 -19.76 9.08 4.77
C TYR A 417 -19.91 8.17 5.99
N ILE A 418 -20.50 6.99 5.82
CA ILE A 418 -20.66 6.00 6.89
C ILE A 418 -19.29 5.70 7.54
N VAL A 419 -18.24 5.40 6.77
CA VAL A 419 -16.93 5.11 7.39
C VAL A 419 -16.34 6.28 8.18
N LYS A 420 -16.70 7.53 7.85
CA LYS A 420 -16.19 8.74 8.50
C LYS A 420 -17.05 9.21 9.68
N ASP A 421 -18.37 9.08 9.60
CA ASP A 421 -19.31 9.62 10.59
C ASP A 421 -19.39 8.75 11.85
N TYR A 422 -19.15 7.44 11.72
CA TYR A 422 -19.10 6.53 12.88
C TYR A 422 -17.75 6.66 13.63
N HIS A 423 -17.57 7.79 14.33
CA HIS A 423 -16.53 8.00 15.37
C HIS A 423 -16.81 7.16 16.64
N ASN A 424 -17.82 6.29 16.63
CA ASN A 424 -18.17 5.47 17.77
C ASN A 424 -17.21 4.27 17.88
N PRO A 425 -16.72 3.90 19.08
CA PRO A 425 -15.92 2.69 19.29
C PRO A 425 -16.62 1.37 18.89
N VAL A 426 -17.95 1.36 18.76
CA VAL A 426 -18.75 0.14 18.59
C VAL A 426 -19.23 -0.04 17.15
N SER A 427 -19.17 -1.27 16.63
CA SER A 427 -19.78 -1.67 15.35
C SER A 427 -21.29 -1.40 15.34
N VAL A 428 -21.79 -0.71 14.31
CA VAL A 428 -23.23 -0.38 14.19
C VAL A 428 -23.85 -1.03 12.96
N ILE A 429 -25.08 -1.52 13.10
CA ILE A 429 -25.94 -2.00 12.00
C ILE A 429 -27.33 -1.38 12.21
N CYS A 430 -27.84 -0.72 11.19
CA CYS A 430 -29.15 -0.05 11.21
C CYS A 430 -30.05 -0.59 10.09
N PHE A 431 -31.31 -0.87 10.43
CA PHE A 431 -32.33 -1.39 9.51
C PHE A 431 -33.50 -0.41 9.33
N ASP A 432 -34.03 0.15 10.42
CA ASP A 432 -35.25 0.96 10.39
C ASP A 432 -35.06 2.41 10.87
N SER A 433 -34.01 2.66 11.64
CA SER A 433 -33.68 3.99 12.17
C SER A 433 -32.28 4.37 11.76
N PHE A 434 -32.18 5.39 10.92
CA PHE A 434 -30.92 5.90 10.38
C PHE A 434 -30.64 7.30 10.93
N PRO A 435 -29.36 7.64 11.20
CA PRO A 435 -29.00 9.01 11.57
C PRO A 435 -29.47 10.01 10.50
N ASN A 436 -29.95 11.18 10.92
CA ASN A 436 -30.40 12.24 10.00
C ASN A 436 -29.30 12.65 9.02
N SER A 437 -28.04 12.59 9.45
CA SER A 437 -26.88 12.84 8.59
C SER A 437 -26.81 11.86 7.40
N VAL A 438 -27.00 10.56 7.66
CA VAL A 438 -27.04 9.51 6.64
C VAL A 438 -28.24 9.71 5.70
N LEU A 439 -29.43 9.98 6.25
CA LEU A 439 -30.64 10.22 5.46
C LEU A 439 -30.53 11.44 4.55
N SER A 440 -29.84 12.50 4.97
CA SER A 440 -29.62 13.70 4.16
C SER A 440 -28.86 13.40 2.86
N ILE A 441 -27.86 12.52 2.93
CA ILE A 441 -27.07 12.11 1.76
C ILE A 441 -27.91 11.23 0.82
N VAL A 442 -28.73 10.34 1.39
CA VAL A 442 -29.64 9.51 0.60
C VAL A 442 -30.63 10.39 -0.19
N GLN A 443 -31.17 11.43 0.45
CA GLN A 443 -32.08 12.39 -0.21
C GLN A 443 -31.36 13.18 -1.31
N ASP A 444 -30.14 13.67 -1.07
CA ASP A 444 -29.31 14.36 -2.07
C ASP A 444 -29.03 13.49 -3.30
N ASP A 445 -28.72 12.20 -3.07
CA ASP A 445 -28.42 11.23 -4.13
C ASP A 445 -29.64 10.98 -5.03
N VAL A 446 -30.84 10.83 -4.44
CA VAL A 446 -32.10 10.60 -5.18
C VAL A 446 -32.53 11.85 -5.96
N LEU A 447 -32.51 13.02 -5.34
CA LEU A 447 -32.84 14.28 -6.01
C LEU A 447 -31.85 14.61 -7.15
N GLY A 448 -30.64 14.08 -7.03
CA GLY A 448 -29.59 14.24 -8.03
C GLY A 448 -29.68 13.30 -9.23
N SER A 449 -30.41 12.18 -9.15
CA SER A 449 -30.51 11.19 -10.23
C SER A 449 -31.54 11.52 -11.32
N ASP A 450 -32.40 12.53 -11.08
CA ASP A 450 -33.43 12.99 -12.03
C ASP A 450 -32.95 14.12 -12.99
N LEU A 451 -31.66 14.49 -12.91
CA LEU A 451 -30.97 15.46 -13.77
C LEU A 451 -29.90 14.77 -14.62
#